data_AF-A0A6G3MJZ3-F1
#
_entry.id   AF-A0A6G3MJZ3-F1
#
_cell.length_a   1.000
_cell.length_b   1.000
_cell.length_c   1.000
_cell.angle_alpha   90.00
_cell.angle_beta   90.00
_cell.angle_gamma   90.00
#
_symmetry.space_group_name_H-M   'P 1'
#
loop_
_entity.id
_entity.type
_entity.pdbx_description
1 polymer ?
#
loop_
_entity_poly.entity_id
_entity_poly.type
_entity_poly.pdbx_seq_one_letter_code
_entity_poly.pdbx_strand_id
1 'polypeptide(L)'
;ARYENKNLKQVFSWLKDYSQPEIAGRVIINLWKEIRRHMPLRVFTFEESCKKILKRKFPSFDYEYLKTLWSEPVSSHRIIHFLNYFTIKLDSCVKIFEQIDLLGNTYETCLLTGLPISAVLTRGSQIHVESLFLRLTKHQNYIVPTPSQLDKEKMRAFEYLPLTLEPSFAFNPDPVVVLDYQSLYPSIMIAYNLCYSTCLCRLDDINSSSSKLGC
;
A
#
# COMPACT_ATOMS: atom_id res chain seq x y z
N ALA A 1 -15.03 34.68 -27.70
CA ALA A 1 -13.93 33.88 -28.27
C ALA A 1 -13.52 32.82 -27.25
N ARG A 2 -13.90 31.56 -27.50
CA ARG A 2 -13.52 30.41 -26.67
C ARG A 2 -12.06 30.08 -26.91
N TYR A 3 -11.17 30.50 -26.00
CA TYR A 3 -9.87 29.86 -25.87
C TYR A 3 -10.09 28.50 -25.20
N GLU A 4 -10.49 27.50 -26.00
CA GLU A 4 -10.36 26.10 -25.61
C GLU A 4 -8.88 25.76 -25.56
N ASN A 5 -8.28 25.94 -24.38
CA ASN A 5 -6.92 25.53 -24.06
C ASN A 5 -6.80 23.99 -24.18
N LYS A 6 -6.45 23.51 -25.38
CA LYS A 6 -6.10 22.09 -25.63
C LYS A 6 -5.03 21.56 -24.66
N ASN A 7 -4.18 22.45 -24.12
CA ASN A 7 -3.18 22.11 -23.09
C ASN A 7 -3.81 21.65 -21.76
N LEU A 8 -4.94 22.22 -21.31
CA LEU A 8 -5.54 21.83 -20.02
C LEU A 8 -6.14 20.42 -20.07
N LYS A 9 -6.65 19.99 -21.24
CA LYS A 9 -7.17 18.62 -21.41
C LYS A 9 -6.07 17.56 -21.33
N GLN A 10 -4.87 17.85 -21.85
CA GLN A 10 -3.70 16.98 -21.68
C GLN A 10 -3.15 17.03 -20.25
N VAL A 11 -3.02 18.24 -19.67
CA VAL A 11 -2.50 18.45 -18.32
C VAL A 11 -3.38 17.84 -17.23
N PHE A 12 -4.65 17.50 -17.51
CA PHE A 12 -5.54 16.87 -16.53
C PHE A 12 -6.10 15.52 -17.01
N SER A 13 -5.55 14.95 -18.08
CA SER A 13 -5.96 13.60 -18.55
C SER A 13 -5.76 12.54 -17.46
N TRP A 14 -4.69 12.67 -16.67
CA TRP A 14 -4.37 11.76 -15.55
C TRP A 14 -5.37 11.80 -14.39
N LEU A 15 -6.18 12.86 -14.26
CA LEU A 15 -7.27 12.90 -13.27
C LEU A 15 -8.38 11.88 -13.58
N LYS A 16 -8.54 11.50 -14.86
CA LYS A 16 -9.56 10.53 -15.28
C LYS A 16 -9.12 9.08 -15.08
N ASP A 17 -7.83 8.79 -15.27
CA ASP A 17 -7.31 7.42 -15.24
C ASP A 17 -6.69 7.04 -13.87
N TYR A 18 -6.70 7.95 -12.90
CA TYR A 18 -5.99 7.82 -11.61
C TYR A 18 -4.49 7.47 -11.76
N SER A 19 -3.92 7.66 -12.95
CA SER A 19 -2.51 7.46 -13.21
C SER A 19 -1.71 8.57 -12.54
N GLN A 20 -0.66 8.22 -11.81
CA GLN A 20 0.24 9.22 -11.24
C GLN A 20 1.15 9.72 -12.37
N PRO A 21 1.23 11.05 -12.61
CA PRO A 21 2.20 11.56 -13.56
C PRO A 21 3.63 11.23 -13.09
N GLU A 22 4.49 10.85 -14.02
CA GLU A 22 5.92 10.66 -13.72
C GLU A 22 6.67 11.94 -14.07
N ILE A 23 7.23 12.60 -13.06
CA ILE A 23 8.09 13.78 -13.24
C ILE A 23 9.50 13.40 -12.82
N ALA A 24 10.44 13.46 -13.76
CA ALA A 24 11.83 13.13 -13.49
C ALA A 24 12.38 13.94 -12.30
N GLY A 25 12.97 13.24 -11.33
CA GLY A 25 13.53 13.84 -10.11
C GLY A 25 12.51 14.25 -9.04
N ARG A 26 11.20 14.07 -9.26
CA ARG A 26 10.16 14.38 -8.27
C ARG A 26 9.30 13.17 -7.96
N VAL A 27 9.04 12.94 -6.68
CA VAL A 27 8.13 11.89 -6.21
C VAL A 27 6.74 12.48 -6.09
N ILE A 28 5.77 11.88 -6.78
CA ILE A 28 4.37 12.31 -6.72
C ILE A 28 3.60 11.32 -5.84
N ILE A 29 2.99 11.86 -4.79
CA ILE A 29 2.21 11.08 -3.84
C ILE A 29 0.75 11.47 -3.98
N ASN A 30 -0.09 10.48 -4.30
CA ASN A 30 -1.53 10.67 -4.26
C ASN A 30 -2.05 10.38 -2.85
N LEU A 31 -2.20 11.44 -2.05
CA LEU A 31 -2.60 11.35 -0.65
C LEU A 31 -3.89 10.53 -0.45
N TRP A 32 -4.85 10.64 -1.37
CA TRP A 32 -6.10 9.87 -1.32
C TRP A 32 -5.87 8.36 -1.37
N LYS A 33 -5.00 7.91 -2.27
CA LYS A 33 -4.65 6.50 -2.42
C LYS A 33 -3.97 5.98 -1.16
N GLU A 34 -3.08 6.78 -0.58
CA GLU A 34 -2.37 6.39 0.64
C GLU A 34 -3.29 6.35 1.87
N ILE A 35 -4.20 7.32 2.04
CA ILE A 35 -5.24 7.26 3.09
C ILE A 35 -6.04 5.95 2.97
N ARG A 36 -6.43 5.57 1.75
CA ARG A 36 -7.20 4.34 1.50
C ARG A 36 -6.43 3.06 1.81
N ARG A 37 -5.10 3.06 1.62
CA ARG A 37 -4.24 1.92 1.99
C ARG A 37 -4.08 1.80 3.50
N HIS A 38 -3.93 2.93 4.20
CA HIS A 38 -3.70 2.93 5.64
C HIS A 38 -4.98 2.74 6.47
N MET A 39 -6.13 3.24 6.01
CA MET A 39 -7.37 3.20 6.77
C MET A 39 -8.58 2.85 5.90
N PRO A 40 -9.28 1.72 6.16
CA PRO A 40 -10.55 1.44 5.52
C PRO A 40 -11.66 2.34 6.11
N LEU A 41 -12.07 3.36 5.37
CA LEU A 41 -13.25 4.17 5.68
C LEU A 41 -14.49 3.58 5.01
N ARG A 42 -15.65 3.67 5.67
CA ARG A 42 -16.95 3.27 5.06
C ARG A 42 -17.33 4.20 3.90
N VAL A 43 -17.13 5.49 4.12
CA VAL A 43 -17.31 6.54 3.13
C VAL A 43 -15.96 7.23 2.98
N PHE A 44 -15.37 7.10 1.79
CA PHE A 44 -14.16 7.81 1.45
C PHE A 44 -14.55 9.18 0.91
N THR A 45 -14.56 10.18 1.80
CA THR A 45 -14.59 11.62 1.48
C THR A 45 -13.47 12.32 2.24
N PHE A 46 -13.11 13.52 1.79
CA PHE A 46 -12.08 14.32 2.47
C PHE A 46 -12.51 14.68 3.89
N GLU A 47 -13.78 15.03 4.07
CA GLU A 47 -14.37 15.44 5.34
C GLU A 47 -14.39 14.32 6.37
N GLU A 48 -14.76 13.09 5.96
CA GLU A 48 -14.68 11.93 6.85
C GLU A 48 -13.24 11.53 7.15
N SER A 49 -12.32 11.72 6.19
CA SER A 49 -10.88 11.52 6.42
C SER A 49 -10.35 12.52 7.47
N CYS A 50 -10.67 13.82 7.35
CA CYS A 50 -10.32 14.83 8.35
C CYS A 50 -10.90 14.50 9.72
N LYS A 51 -12.16 14.07 9.78
CA LYS A 51 -12.85 13.73 11.03
C LYS A 51 -12.23 12.51 11.70
N LYS A 52 -11.83 11.50 10.94
CA LYS A 52 -11.23 10.26 11.49
C LYS A 52 -9.78 10.47 11.90
N ILE A 53 -9.00 11.15 11.07
CA ILE A 53 -7.54 11.32 11.24
C ILE A 53 -7.26 12.50 12.16
N LEU A 54 -7.63 13.71 11.73
CA LEU A 54 -7.37 14.95 12.46
C LEU A 54 -8.29 15.15 13.68
N LYS A 55 -9.30 14.29 13.87
CA LYS A 55 -10.35 14.43 14.90
C LYS A 55 -11.07 15.78 14.83
N ARG A 56 -11.19 16.36 13.63
CA ARG A 56 -11.82 17.67 13.37
C ARG A 56 -12.82 17.58 12.22
N LYS A 57 -13.96 18.25 12.36
CA LYS A 57 -14.92 18.38 11.26
C LYS A 57 -14.40 19.41 10.26
N PHE A 58 -14.45 19.06 8.97
CA PHE A 58 -14.14 19.98 7.87
C PHE A 58 -15.45 20.41 7.21
N PRO A 59 -15.67 21.72 6.96
CA PRO A 59 -16.88 22.19 6.29
C PRO A 59 -16.90 21.68 4.85
N SER A 60 -18.01 21.08 4.42
CA SER A 60 -18.23 20.74 3.01
C SER A 60 -19.08 21.83 2.38
N PHE A 61 -18.66 22.33 1.23
CA PHE A 61 -19.38 23.32 0.45
C PHE A 61 -19.66 22.77 -0.95
N ASP A 62 -20.89 22.95 -1.41
CA ASP A 62 -21.27 22.59 -2.77
C ASP A 62 -20.54 23.45 -3.80
N TYR A 63 -20.31 22.87 -4.98
CA TYR A 63 -19.64 23.54 -6.08
C TYR A 63 -20.32 24.86 -6.46
N GLU A 64 -21.65 24.89 -6.51
CA GLU A 64 -22.40 26.11 -6.84
C GLU A 64 -22.16 27.21 -5.81
N TYR A 65 -22.10 26.87 -4.52
CA TYR A 65 -21.77 27.85 -3.47
C TYR A 65 -20.35 28.40 -3.66
N LEU A 66 -19.35 27.55 -3.88
CA LEU A 66 -17.97 27.98 -4.15
C LEU A 66 -17.87 28.87 -5.39
N LYS A 67 -18.65 28.57 -6.44
CA LYS A 67 -18.74 29.39 -7.64
C LYS A 67 -19.32 30.77 -7.34
N THR A 68 -20.34 30.87 -6.49
CA THR A 68 -20.91 32.18 -6.09
C THR A 68 -19.94 33.04 -5.28
N LEU A 69 -19.04 32.42 -4.50
CA LEU A 69 -17.99 33.14 -3.77
C LEU A 69 -16.92 33.73 -4.72
N TRP A 70 -16.70 33.09 -5.87
CA TRP A 70 -15.74 33.53 -6.88
C TRP A 70 -16.35 34.48 -7.94
N SER A 71 -17.65 34.38 -8.21
CA SER A 71 -18.31 35.07 -9.34
C SER A 71 -18.64 36.55 -9.06
N GLU A 72 -18.73 37.34 -10.14
CA GLU A 72 -18.90 38.80 -10.12
C GLU A 72 -20.35 39.30 -9.93
N PRO A 73 -20.52 40.53 -9.38
CA PRO A 73 -19.47 41.42 -8.87
C PRO A 73 -18.98 40.96 -7.49
N VAL A 74 -17.67 40.72 -7.39
CA VAL A 74 -17.08 40.03 -6.23
C VAL A 74 -16.82 41.03 -5.10
N SER A 75 -17.52 40.89 -3.98
CA SER A 75 -17.13 41.57 -2.73
C SER A 75 -15.81 40.98 -2.22
N SER A 76 -14.87 41.82 -1.76
CA SER A 76 -13.58 41.40 -1.19
C SER A 76 -13.71 40.30 -0.13
N HIS A 77 -14.74 40.37 0.72
CA HIS A 77 -15.05 39.36 1.74
C HIS A 77 -15.30 37.96 1.16
N ARG A 78 -15.96 37.84 0.00
CA ARG A 78 -16.25 36.54 -0.64
C ARG A 78 -14.98 35.89 -1.21
N ILE A 79 -14.10 36.68 -1.82
CA ILE A 79 -12.79 36.20 -2.30
C ILE A 79 -11.96 35.71 -1.12
N ILE A 80 -11.88 36.49 -0.04
CA ILE A 80 -11.13 36.10 1.16
C ILE A 80 -11.69 34.78 1.73
N HIS A 81 -13.02 34.65 1.80
CA HIS A 81 -13.64 33.40 2.26
C HIS A 81 -13.31 32.21 1.37
N PHE A 82 -13.37 32.38 0.04
CA PHE A 82 -12.99 31.36 -0.94
C PHE A 82 -11.53 30.92 -0.79
N LEU A 83 -10.60 31.89 -0.72
CA LEU A 83 -9.17 31.61 -0.55
C LEU A 83 -8.92 30.91 0.78
N ASN A 84 -9.49 31.40 1.88
CA ASN A 84 -9.35 30.79 3.20
C ASN A 84 -9.83 29.34 3.20
N TYR A 85 -10.95 29.03 2.55
CA TYR A 85 -11.44 27.65 2.45
C TYR A 85 -10.40 26.72 1.80
N PHE A 86 -9.82 27.10 0.66
CA PHE A 86 -8.82 26.27 -0.01
C PHE A 86 -7.49 26.23 0.73
N THR A 87 -7.06 27.33 1.35
CA THR A 87 -5.86 27.35 2.19
C THR A 87 -6.01 26.40 3.38
N ILE A 88 -7.14 26.43 4.08
CA ILE A 88 -7.42 25.51 5.19
C ILE A 88 -7.51 24.06 4.68
N LYS A 89 -8.06 23.84 3.47
CA LYS A 89 -8.10 22.52 2.84
C LYS A 89 -6.70 21.96 2.57
N LEU A 90 -5.82 22.78 1.98
CA LEU A 90 -4.43 22.40 1.68
C LEU A 90 -3.61 22.15 2.95
N ASP A 91 -3.75 23.04 3.95
CA ASP A 91 -3.13 22.86 5.27
C ASP A 91 -3.61 21.57 5.95
N SER A 92 -4.90 21.25 5.82
CA SER A 92 -5.45 19.97 6.33
C SER A 92 -4.88 18.75 5.60
N CYS A 93 -4.62 18.82 4.29
CA CYS A 93 -3.94 17.76 3.55
C CYS A 93 -2.52 17.52 4.09
N VAL A 94 -1.75 18.58 4.35
CA VAL A 94 -0.40 18.47 4.93
C VAL A 94 -0.47 17.86 6.32
N LYS A 95 -1.39 18.31 7.17
CA LYS A 95 -1.59 17.73 8.52
C LYS A 95 -1.99 16.27 8.49
N ILE A 96 -2.82 15.85 7.54
CA ILE A 96 -3.17 14.42 7.37
C ILE A 96 -1.92 13.63 7.00
N PHE A 97 -1.12 14.13 6.08
CA PHE A 97 0.10 13.49 5.63
C PHE A 97 1.12 13.34 6.78
N GLU A 98 1.27 14.35 7.63
CA GLU A 98 2.09 14.31 8.84
C GLU A 98 1.52 13.34 9.89
N GLN A 99 0.21 13.33 10.12
CA GLN A 99 -0.40 12.43 11.11
C GLN A 99 -0.38 10.94 10.73
N ILE A 100 -0.39 10.64 9.43
CA ILE A 100 -0.19 9.26 8.94
C ILE A 100 1.29 8.85 9.06
N ASP A 101 2.20 9.81 9.23
CA ASP A 101 3.65 9.63 9.16
C ASP A 101 4.07 8.85 7.90
N LEU A 102 3.53 9.25 6.75
CA LEU A 102 3.76 8.54 5.50
C LEU A 102 5.24 8.60 5.10
N LEU A 103 5.90 9.77 5.27
CA LEU A 103 7.32 9.91 4.94
C LEU A 103 8.22 9.12 5.88
N GLY A 104 8.00 9.17 7.19
CA GLY A 104 8.83 8.45 8.16
C GLY A 104 8.79 6.95 7.89
N ASN A 105 7.59 6.37 7.81
CA ASN A 105 7.40 4.96 7.52
C ASN A 105 7.98 4.54 6.16
N THR A 106 7.79 5.37 5.13
CA THR A 106 8.33 5.08 3.79
C THR A 106 9.85 5.15 3.79
N TYR A 107 10.44 6.13 4.47
CA TYR A 107 11.88 6.32 4.57
C TYR A 107 12.54 5.14 5.29
N GLU A 108 12.02 4.73 6.44
CA GLU A 108 12.49 3.55 7.17
C GLU A 108 12.41 2.28 6.30
N THR A 109 11.32 2.12 5.55
CA THR A 109 11.18 1.00 4.61
C THR A 109 12.22 1.07 3.49
N CYS A 110 12.55 2.27 2.98
CA CYS A 110 13.60 2.45 1.98
C CYS A 110 14.97 2.07 2.54
N LEU A 111 15.29 2.50 3.77
CA LEU A 111 16.54 2.15 4.44
C LEU A 111 16.66 0.64 4.67
N LEU A 112 15.59 0.01 5.16
CA LEU A 112 15.56 -1.43 5.41
C LEU A 112 15.73 -2.23 4.11
N THR A 113 14.98 -1.87 3.06
CA THR A 113 14.91 -2.66 1.83
C THR A 113 15.92 -2.25 0.77
N GLY A 114 16.61 -1.11 0.92
CA GLY A 114 17.55 -0.57 -0.07
C GLY A 114 16.90 -0.24 -1.41
N LEU A 115 15.60 0.04 -1.43
CA LEU A 115 14.83 0.38 -2.62
C LEU A 115 14.64 1.90 -2.75
N PRO A 116 14.50 2.43 -3.98
CA PRO A 116 14.14 3.83 -4.15
C PRO A 116 12.72 4.08 -3.62
N ILE A 117 12.49 5.29 -3.10
CA ILE A 117 11.20 5.72 -2.54
C ILE A 117 10.02 5.52 -3.49
N SER A 118 10.23 5.74 -4.79
CA SER A 118 9.21 5.50 -5.82
C SER A 118 8.79 4.04 -5.87
N ALA A 119 9.73 3.10 -5.74
CA ALA A 119 9.43 1.67 -5.74
C ALA A 119 8.65 1.28 -4.48
N VAL A 120 9.03 1.79 -3.30
CA VAL A 120 8.33 1.51 -2.03
C VAL A 120 6.88 1.98 -2.07
N LEU A 121 6.61 3.15 -2.68
CA LEU A 121 5.25 3.69 -2.77
C LEU A 121 4.38 2.98 -3.81
N THR A 122 4.96 2.62 -4.96
CA THR A 122 4.18 2.18 -6.13
C THR A 122 4.17 0.66 -6.36
N ARG A 123 5.22 -0.06 -5.94
CA ARG A 123 5.37 -1.50 -6.20
C ARG A 123 4.78 -2.33 -5.04
N GLY A 124 4.52 -3.60 -5.33
CA GLY A 124 3.98 -4.56 -4.37
C GLY A 124 5.06 -5.12 -3.43
N SER A 125 4.65 -5.88 -2.42
CA SER A 125 5.53 -6.43 -1.38
C SER A 125 6.66 -7.33 -1.90
N GLN A 126 6.47 -8.00 -3.03
CA GLN A 126 7.43 -8.95 -3.59
C GLN A 126 8.82 -8.32 -3.82
N ILE A 127 8.89 -7.10 -4.37
CA ILE A 127 10.18 -6.45 -4.65
C ILE A 127 10.98 -6.15 -3.37
N HIS A 128 10.29 -5.93 -2.24
CA HIS A 128 10.93 -5.67 -0.94
C HIS A 128 11.65 -6.92 -0.42
N VAL A 129 11.01 -8.09 -0.59
CA VAL A 129 11.60 -9.38 -0.20
C VAL A 129 12.71 -9.76 -1.17
N GLU A 130 12.49 -9.60 -2.47
CA GLU A 130 13.50 -9.91 -3.49
C GLU A 130 14.76 -9.06 -3.35
N SER A 131 14.62 -7.76 -3.05
CA SER A 131 15.78 -6.87 -2.88
C SER A 131 16.66 -7.30 -1.70
N LEU A 132 16.05 -7.71 -0.59
CA LEU A 132 16.75 -8.25 0.58
C LEU A 132 17.37 -9.62 0.27
N PHE A 133 16.59 -10.52 -0.32
CA PHE A 133 17.00 -11.87 -0.65
C PHE A 133 18.22 -11.87 -1.60
N LEU A 134 18.16 -11.09 -2.68
CA LEU A 134 19.25 -11.00 -3.66
C LEU A 134 20.55 -10.43 -3.08
N ARG A 135 20.47 -9.51 -2.10
CA ARG A 135 21.68 -9.01 -1.41
C ARG A 135 22.31 -10.09 -0.54
N LEU A 136 21.50 -10.85 0.19
CA LEU A 136 21.98 -11.95 1.04
C LEU A 136 22.59 -13.08 0.19
N THR A 137 21.90 -13.52 -0.85
CA THR A 137 22.37 -14.60 -1.74
C THR A 137 23.67 -14.21 -2.44
N LYS A 138 23.80 -12.95 -2.88
CA LYS A 138 25.03 -12.44 -3.49
C LYS A 138 26.22 -12.51 -2.54
N HIS A 139 26.05 -12.17 -1.26
CA HIS A 139 27.11 -12.25 -0.26
C HIS A 139 27.55 -13.70 0.02
N GLN A 140 26.66 -14.66 -0.19
CA GLN A 140 26.91 -16.09 0.01
C GLN A 140 27.27 -16.84 -1.28
N ASN A 141 27.49 -16.13 -2.39
CA ASN A 141 27.79 -16.71 -3.71
C ASN A 141 26.70 -17.66 -4.27
N TYR A 142 25.44 -17.44 -3.91
CA TYR A 142 24.29 -18.14 -4.50
C TYR A 142 23.82 -17.48 -5.80
N ILE A 143 23.28 -18.31 -6.70
CA ILE A 143 22.60 -17.88 -7.92
C ILE A 143 21.11 -18.14 -7.74
N VAL A 144 20.29 -17.10 -7.89
CA VAL A 144 18.83 -17.21 -7.78
C VAL A 144 18.23 -17.54 -9.14
N PRO A 145 17.48 -18.65 -9.29
CA PRO A 145 16.82 -18.99 -10.54
C PRO A 145 15.62 -18.07 -10.81
N THR A 146 15.40 -17.73 -12.08
CA THR A 146 14.24 -16.94 -12.53
C THR A 146 13.28 -17.86 -13.28
N PRO A 147 12.21 -18.38 -12.63
CA PRO A 147 11.27 -19.29 -13.29
C PRO A 147 10.46 -18.56 -14.38
N SER A 148 10.26 -19.24 -15.52
CA SER A 148 9.38 -18.73 -16.58
C SER A 148 7.92 -18.84 -16.17
N GLN A 149 7.03 -18.18 -16.92
CA GLN A 149 5.59 -18.29 -16.68
C GLN A 149 5.08 -19.73 -16.84
N LEU A 150 5.61 -20.46 -17.83
CA LEU A 150 5.29 -21.87 -18.05
C LEU A 150 5.74 -22.77 -16.90
N ASP A 151 6.87 -22.44 -16.26
CA ASP A 151 7.35 -23.20 -15.09
C ASP A 151 6.43 -22.99 -13.88
N LYS A 152 5.93 -21.75 -13.68
CA LYS A 152 4.97 -21.42 -12.62
C LYS A 152 3.65 -22.14 -12.80
N GLU A 153 3.16 -22.26 -14.03
CA GLU A 153 1.92 -22.98 -14.34
C GLU A 153 2.03 -24.50 -14.11
N LYS A 154 3.23 -25.06 -14.27
CA LYS A 154 3.52 -26.47 -14.01
C LYS A 154 3.83 -26.77 -12.55
N MET A 155 3.92 -25.74 -11.69
CA MET A 155 4.17 -25.91 -10.27
C MET A 155 2.99 -26.65 -9.62
N ARG A 156 3.29 -27.58 -8.71
CA ARG A 156 2.26 -28.30 -7.97
C ARG A 156 1.40 -27.33 -7.15
N ALA A 157 0.10 -27.58 -7.10
CA ALA A 157 -0.81 -26.83 -6.25
C ALA A 157 -0.49 -27.06 -4.76
N PHE A 158 -0.80 -26.08 -3.92
CA PHE A 158 -0.67 -26.20 -2.48
C PHE A 158 -1.66 -27.24 -1.93
N GLU A 159 -1.18 -28.18 -1.13
CA GLU A 159 -1.98 -29.27 -0.54
C GLU A 159 -2.34 -29.03 0.94
N TYR A 160 -1.74 -28.01 1.56
CA TYR A 160 -1.91 -27.73 2.98
C TYR A 160 -2.93 -26.63 3.21
N LEU A 161 -3.89 -26.89 4.11
CA LEU A 161 -4.90 -25.93 4.56
C LEU A 161 -4.65 -25.57 6.04
N PRO A 162 -4.77 -24.30 6.44
CA PRO A 162 -4.71 -23.94 7.85
C PRO A 162 -5.84 -24.60 8.63
N LEU A 163 -5.54 -25.12 9.82
CA LEU A 163 -6.53 -25.68 10.72
C LEU A 163 -7.38 -24.56 11.33
N THR A 164 -8.66 -24.54 11.00
CA THR A 164 -9.65 -23.67 11.65
C THR A 164 -10.62 -24.57 12.42
N LEU A 165 -10.58 -24.50 13.75
CA LEU A 165 -11.49 -25.25 14.59
C LEU A 165 -12.89 -24.65 14.51
N GLU A 166 -13.90 -25.51 14.44
CA GLU A 166 -15.29 -25.06 14.49
C GLU A 166 -15.62 -24.57 15.91
N PRO A 167 -16.09 -23.32 16.07
CA PRO A 167 -16.42 -22.80 17.37
C PRO A 167 -17.74 -23.40 17.86
N SER A 168 -17.84 -23.70 19.16
CA SER A 168 -19.11 -24.00 19.79
C SER A 168 -19.94 -22.71 19.91
N PHE A 169 -21.09 -22.66 19.25
CA PHE A 169 -22.00 -21.51 19.32
C PHE A 169 -22.78 -21.52 20.65
N ALA A 170 -22.20 -20.91 21.67
CA ALA A 170 -22.84 -20.70 22.97
C ALA A 170 -22.41 -19.36 23.57
N PHE A 171 -23.27 -18.79 24.41
CA PHE A 171 -22.89 -17.69 25.28
C PHE A 171 -22.10 -18.26 26.46
N ASN A 172 -20.85 -17.83 26.62
CA ASN A 172 -19.99 -18.25 27.72
C ASN A 172 -19.95 -17.12 28.78
N PRO A 173 -20.55 -17.32 29.97
CA PRO A 173 -20.49 -16.32 31.05
C PRO A 173 -19.13 -16.29 31.76
N ASP A 174 -18.33 -17.35 31.64
CA ASP A 174 -17.02 -17.49 32.26
C ASP A 174 -15.91 -16.82 31.44
N PRO A 175 -14.82 -16.32 32.08
CA PRO A 175 -13.71 -15.70 31.37
C PRO A 175 -13.00 -16.69 30.44
N VAL A 176 -12.79 -16.29 29.19
CA VAL A 176 -12.10 -17.09 28.17
C VAL A 176 -10.68 -16.57 27.97
N VAL A 177 -9.68 -17.44 28.17
CA VAL A 177 -8.28 -17.12 27.88
C VAL A 177 -8.01 -17.28 26.39
N VAL A 178 -7.47 -16.24 25.77
CA VAL A 178 -7.07 -16.24 24.36
C VAL A 178 -5.56 -16.38 24.28
N LEU A 179 -5.11 -17.45 23.62
CA LEU A 179 -3.69 -17.71 23.37
C LEU A 179 -3.40 -17.52 21.88
N ASP A 180 -2.34 -16.81 21.56
CA ASP A 180 -1.89 -16.57 20.19
C ASP A 180 -0.36 -16.72 20.08
N TYR A 181 0.12 -17.13 18.92
CA TYR A 181 1.54 -17.23 18.62
C TYR A 181 2.08 -15.88 18.16
N GLN A 182 3.19 -15.45 18.75
CA GLN A 182 3.92 -14.28 18.24
C GLN A 182 4.68 -14.68 16.97
N SER A 183 4.17 -14.24 15.81
CA SER A 183 4.80 -14.49 14.49
C SER A 183 4.94 -15.97 14.15
N LEU A 184 3.83 -16.72 14.09
CA LEU A 184 3.79 -18.16 13.83
C LEU A 184 4.69 -18.61 12.65
N TYR A 185 4.44 -18.11 11.43
CA TYR A 185 5.17 -18.57 10.25
C TYR A 185 6.67 -18.23 10.27
N PRO A 186 7.10 -16.98 10.57
CA PRO A 186 8.52 -16.69 10.73
C PRO A 186 9.23 -17.58 11.75
N SER A 187 8.59 -17.82 12.91
CA SER A 187 9.15 -18.68 13.96
C SER A 187 9.31 -20.13 13.49
N ILE A 188 8.33 -20.68 12.74
CA ILE A 188 8.45 -22.02 12.14
C ILE A 188 9.60 -22.06 11.12
N MET A 189 9.71 -21.07 10.24
CA MET A 189 10.78 -21.03 9.23
C MET A 189 12.17 -21.05 9.87
N ILE A 190 12.37 -20.31 10.96
CA ILE A 190 13.64 -20.27 11.69
C ILE A 190 13.88 -21.58 12.45
N ALA A 191 12.89 -22.05 13.22
CA ALA A 191 13.04 -23.22 14.08
C ALA A 191 13.33 -24.52 13.29
N TYR A 192 12.73 -24.65 12.10
CA TYR A 192 12.88 -25.83 11.24
C TYR A 192 13.82 -25.61 10.05
N ASN A 193 14.55 -24.50 10.02
CA ASN A 193 15.53 -24.18 8.97
C ASN A 193 14.93 -24.29 7.54
N LEU A 194 13.73 -23.74 7.36
CA LEU A 194 13.01 -23.77 6.08
C LEU A 194 13.58 -22.68 5.16
N CYS A 195 14.34 -23.08 4.14
CA CYS A 195 14.95 -22.19 3.17
C CYS A 195 15.04 -22.87 1.79
N TYR A 196 15.13 -22.07 0.73
CA TYR A 196 15.42 -22.58 -0.61
C TYR A 196 16.75 -23.34 -0.67
N SER A 197 17.74 -22.96 0.15
CA SER A 197 19.07 -23.60 0.20
C SER A 197 19.09 -24.93 0.97
N THR A 198 18.05 -25.21 1.76
CA THR A 198 17.93 -26.44 2.57
C THR A 198 16.88 -27.40 2.01
N CYS A 199 16.16 -26.98 0.97
CA CYS A 199 15.21 -27.80 0.25
C CYS A 199 15.93 -28.81 -0.64
N LEU A 200 15.73 -30.10 -0.37
CA LEU A 200 16.26 -31.21 -1.16
C LEU A 200 15.21 -31.64 -2.20
N CYS A 201 14.65 -32.84 -2.04
CA CYS A 201 13.55 -33.37 -2.83
C CYS A 201 12.48 -33.98 -1.91
N ARG A 202 11.33 -34.32 -2.48
CA ARG A 202 10.29 -35.05 -1.74
C ARG A 202 10.80 -36.46 -1.42
N LEU A 203 10.41 -36.99 -0.26
CA LEU A 203 10.80 -38.34 0.17
C LEU A 203 10.40 -39.40 -0.85
N ASP A 204 9.23 -39.24 -1.48
CA ASP A 204 8.71 -40.13 -2.54
C ASP A 204 9.65 -40.23 -3.75
N ASP A 205 10.40 -39.16 -4.04
CA ASP A 205 11.19 -39.00 -5.25
C ASP A 205 12.68 -39.32 -5.03
N ILE A 206 13.12 -39.66 -3.81
CA ILE A 206 14.53 -39.91 -3.44
C ILE A 206 15.18 -41.00 -4.31
N ASN A 207 14.43 -42.05 -4.64
CA ASN A 207 14.95 -43.18 -5.43
C ASN A 207 14.73 -43.00 -6.95
N SER A 208 14.05 -41.93 -7.36
CA SER A 208 13.82 -41.64 -8.77
C SER A 208 15.08 -41.00 -9.37
N SER A 209 15.52 -41.47 -10.54
CA SER A 209 16.71 -40.96 -11.23
C SER A 209 16.55 -39.55 -11.79
N SER A 210 15.33 -39.00 -11.74
CA SER A 210 15.01 -37.62 -12.10
C SER A 210 14.92 -36.75 -10.86
N SER A 211 16.05 -36.34 -10.29
CA SER A 211 16.08 -35.36 -9.20
C SER A 211 15.76 -33.97 -9.74
N LYS A 212 14.47 -33.64 -9.85
CA LYS A 212 14.07 -32.23 -9.95
C LYS A 212 14.40 -31.58 -8.61
N LEU A 213 15.34 -30.64 -8.59
CA LEU A 213 15.56 -29.78 -7.42
C LEU A 213 14.28 -28.97 -7.19
N GLY A 214 13.75 -29.02 -5.97
CA GLY A 214 12.54 -28.30 -5.57
C GLY A 214 11.43 -29.21 -5.03
N CYS A 215 10.48 -28.59 -4.35
CA CYS A 215 9.25 -29.22 -3.88
C CYS A 215 8.26 -29.49 -5.02
#